data_AF-A0A6M1LTP9-F1
#
_entry.id   AF-A0A6M1LTP9-F1
#
_cell.length_a   1.000
_cell.length_b   1.000
_cell.length_c   1.000
_cell.angle_alpha   90.00
_cell.angle_beta   90.00
_cell.angle_gamma   90.00
#
_symmetry.space_group_name_H-M   'P 1'
#
loop_
_entity.id
_entity.type
_entity.pdbx_description
1 polymer ?
#
loop_
_entity_poly.entity_id
_entity_poly.type
_entity_poly.pdbx_seq_one_letter_code
_entity_poly.pdbx_strand_id
1 'polypeptide(L)'
;MLVRRDRLTRAEATMVAAVEAGVPELATARDIVDEFHRMVSAMAPAPLRDWITRASASMLPAFGHGIAADQSAVLAALTEPWSNGTTERHI
;
A
#
# COMPACT_ATOMS: atom_id res chain seq x y z
N MET A 1 -7.13 -5.43 3.76
CA MET A 1 -6.40 -6.65 3.35
C MET A 1 -6.48 -6.72 1.83
N LEU A 2 -5.39 -6.44 1.09
CA LEU A 2 -5.39 -6.78 -0.34
C LEU A 2 -5.48 -8.30 -0.43
N VAL A 3 -6.38 -8.83 -1.26
CA VAL A 3 -6.44 -10.26 -1.54
C VAL A 3 -5.11 -10.63 -2.17
N ARG A 4 -4.28 -11.35 -1.43
CA ARG A 4 -2.99 -11.79 -1.97
C ARG A 4 -3.26 -12.69 -3.18
N ARG A 5 -2.41 -12.62 -4.20
CA ARG A 5 -2.51 -13.44 -5.43
C ARG A 5 -2.67 -14.94 -5.14
N ASP A 6 -2.10 -15.44 -4.04
CA ASP A 6 -2.20 -16.85 -3.62
C ASP A 6 -3.57 -17.25 -3.07
N ARG A 7 -4.48 -16.28 -2.85
CA ARG A 7 -5.84 -16.52 -2.36
C ARG A 7 -6.91 -16.39 -3.43
N LEU A 8 -6.53 -16.06 -4.66
CA LEU A 8 -7.46 -16.04 -5.78
C LEU A 8 -7.74 -17.48 -6.24
N THR A 9 -9.00 -17.79 -6.48
CA THR A 9 -9.34 -18.97 -7.27
C THR A 9 -8.75 -18.84 -8.67
N ARG A 10 -8.57 -19.97 -9.37
CA ARG A 10 -8.07 -19.94 -10.75
C ARG A 10 -8.90 -19.02 -11.65
N ALA A 11 -10.23 -19.03 -11.49
CA ALA A 11 -11.14 -18.20 -12.27
C ALA A 11 -10.92 -16.70 -12.01
N GLU A 12 -10.78 -16.29 -10.75
CA GLU A 12 -10.51 -14.91 -10.38
C GLU A 12 -9.12 -14.45 -10.87
N ALA A 13 -8.11 -15.31 -10.77
CA ALA A 13 -6.77 -15.00 -11.27
C ALA A 13 -6.76 -14.80 -12.80
N THR A 14 -7.50 -15.62 -13.55
CA THR A 14 -7.65 -15.45 -15.00
C THR A 14 -8.40 -14.16 -15.35
N MET A 15 -9.50 -13.86 -14.65
CA MET A 15 -10.24 -12.61 -14.85
C MET A 15 -9.36 -11.39 -14.57
N VAL A 16 -8.64 -11.40 -13.46
CA VAL A 16 -7.71 -10.33 -13.10
C VAL A 16 -6.62 -10.15 -14.16
N ALA A 17 -6.01 -11.24 -14.64
CA ALA A 17 -5.00 -11.17 -15.69
C ALA A 17 -5.54 -10.59 -17.00
N ALA A 18 -6.77 -10.94 -17.38
CA ALA A 18 -7.42 -10.38 -18.56
C ALA A 18 -7.67 -8.87 -18.44
N VAL A 19 -8.10 -8.40 -17.26
CA VAL A 19 -8.29 -6.97 -16.98
C VAL A 19 -6.94 -6.21 -17.00
N GLU A 20 -5.91 -6.76 -16.37
CA GLU A 20 -4.57 -6.15 -16.35
C GLU A 20 -3.92 -6.11 -17.74
N ALA A 21 -4.19 -7.10 -18.60
CA ALA A 21 -3.75 -7.08 -20.00
C ALA A 21 -4.46 -5.98 -20.82
N GLY A 22 -5.71 -5.64 -20.46
CA GLY A 22 -6.48 -4.58 -21.10
C GLY A 22 -6.17 -3.18 -20.58
N VAL A 23 -5.70 -3.05 -19.34
CA VAL A 23 -5.36 -1.78 -18.68
C VAL A 23 -4.07 -1.93 -17.86
N PRO A 24 -2.89 -1.79 -18.49
CA PRO A 24 -1.59 -1.96 -17.83
C PRO A 24 -1.37 -1.03 -16.62
N GLU A 25 -2.04 0.13 -16.59
CA GLU A 25 -2.00 1.09 -15.50
C GLU A 25 -2.59 0.52 -14.20
N LEU A 26 -3.54 -0.43 -14.28
CA LEU A 26 -4.07 -1.12 -13.11
C LEU A 26 -3.05 -2.07 -12.48
N ALA A 27 -2.21 -2.72 -13.30
CA ALA A 27 -1.12 -3.54 -12.78
C ALA A 27 -0.11 -2.66 -12.02
N THR A 28 0.24 -1.50 -12.60
CA THR A 28 1.09 -0.50 -11.94
C THR A 28 0.48 -0.02 -10.62
N ALA A 29 -0.82 0.29 -10.61
CA ALA A 29 -1.52 0.72 -9.40
C ALA A 29 -1.48 -0.37 -8.32
N ARG A 30 -1.66 -1.64 -8.69
CA ARG A 30 -1.55 -2.76 -7.77
C ARG A 30 -0.15 -2.87 -7.18
N ASP A 31 0.89 -2.80 -8.01
CA ASP A 31 2.27 -2.90 -7.57
C ASP A 31 2.62 -1.80 -6.55
N ILE A 32 2.10 -0.57 -6.76
CA ILE A 32 2.24 0.55 -5.82
C ILE A 32 1.61 0.22 -4.46
N VAL A 33 0.39 -0.35 -4.42
CA VAL A 33 -0.26 -0.69 -3.15
C VAL A 33 0.45 -1.87 -2.46
N ASP A 34 0.89 -2.87 -3.22
CA ASP A 34 1.64 -4.02 -2.68
C ASP A 34 3.00 -3.60 -2.11
N GLU A 35 3.67 -2.63 -2.74
CA GLU A 35 4.88 -2.02 -2.18
C GLU A 35 4.61 -1.28 -0.86
N PHE A 36 3.54 -0.48 -0.79
CA PHE A 36 3.17 0.20 0.46
C PHE A 36 2.88 -0.78 1.59
N HIS A 37 2.13 -1.86 1.30
CA HIS A 37 1.87 -2.92 2.27
C HIS A 37 3.15 -3.59 2.77
N ARG A 38 4.11 -3.87 1.88
CA ARG A 38 5.42 -4.40 2.27
C ARG A 38 6.18 -3.40 3.12
N MET A 39 6.14 -2.11 2.77
CA MET A 39 6.75 -1.02 3.52
C MET A 39 6.25 -0.96 4.97
N VAL A 40 4.92 -1.00 5.14
CA VAL A 40 4.27 -1.01 6.46
C VAL A 40 4.60 -2.30 7.23
N SER A 41 4.49 -3.46 6.59
CA SER A 41 4.75 -4.75 7.25
C SER A 41 6.20 -4.93 7.68
N ALA A 42 7.14 -4.34 6.93
CA ALA A 42 8.57 -4.40 7.22
C ALA A 42 9.08 -3.19 8.02
N MET A 43 8.21 -2.23 8.36
CA MET A 43 8.59 -0.98 9.02
C MET A 43 9.80 -0.31 8.32
N ALA A 44 9.70 -0.17 7.00
CA ALA A 44 10.80 0.28 6.15
C ALA A 44 10.56 1.73 5.67
N PRO A 45 11.05 2.76 6.38
CA PRO A 45 10.78 4.16 6.02
C PRO A 45 11.54 4.66 4.79
N ALA A 46 12.70 4.08 4.48
CA ALA A 46 13.60 4.55 3.43
C ALA A 46 12.93 4.72 2.04
N PRO A 47 12.12 3.78 1.52
CA PRO A 47 11.47 3.92 0.22
C PRO A 47 10.29 4.92 0.17
N LEU A 48 9.82 5.45 1.31
CA LEU A 48 8.55 6.20 1.37
C LEU A 48 8.50 7.39 0.41
N ARG A 49 9.58 8.17 0.31
CA ARG A 49 9.59 9.38 -0.51
C ARG A 49 9.45 9.07 -2.00
N ASP A 50 10.22 8.10 -2.49
CA ASP A 50 10.17 7.68 -3.89
C ASP A 50 8.84 7.00 -4.20
N TRP A 51 8.29 6.26 -3.23
CA TRP A 51 6.96 5.68 -3.31
C TRP A 51 5.87 6.75 -3.44
N ILE A 52 5.92 7.83 -2.65
CA ILE A 52 4.97 8.96 -2.74
C ILE A 52 4.99 9.56 -4.16
N THR A 53 6.18 9.80 -4.72
CA THR A 53 6.32 10.34 -6.08
C THR A 53 5.65 9.42 -7.12
N ARG A 54 5.91 8.11 -7.06
CA ARG A 54 5.28 7.15 -7.99
C ARG A 54 3.77 7.05 -7.79
N ALA A 55 3.29 6.99 -6.55
CA ALA A 55 1.86 6.91 -6.22
C ALA A 55 1.11 8.14 -6.74
N SER A 56 1.68 9.34 -6.54
CA SER A 56 1.08 10.61 -6.94
C SER A 56 0.98 10.77 -8.46
N ALA A 57 1.88 10.14 -9.22
CA ALA A 57 1.90 10.14 -10.68
C ALA A 57 1.13 8.96 -11.32
N SER A 58 0.51 8.10 -10.51
CA SER A 58 -0.19 6.88 -10.97
C SER A 58 -1.71 7.07 -11.05
N MET A 59 -2.46 5.97 -11.15
CA MET A 59 -3.93 5.95 -10.97
C MET A 59 -4.38 6.20 -9.52
N LEU A 60 -3.42 6.37 -8.59
CA LEU A 60 -3.68 6.60 -7.17
C LEU A 60 -3.24 8.00 -6.70
N PRO A 61 -3.51 9.09 -7.44
CA PRO A 61 -2.94 10.40 -7.12
C PRO A 61 -3.45 10.92 -5.77
N ALA A 62 -4.74 10.73 -5.46
CA ALA A 62 -5.31 11.11 -4.17
C ALA A 62 -4.65 10.37 -3.00
N PHE A 63 -4.29 9.10 -3.19
CA PHE A 63 -3.61 8.32 -2.15
C PHE A 63 -2.17 8.79 -1.95
N GLY A 64 -1.41 8.97 -3.04
CA GLY A 64 -0.07 9.54 -2.99
C GLY A 64 -0.04 10.92 -2.30
N HIS A 65 -0.98 11.80 -2.66
CA HIS A 65 -1.09 13.13 -2.05
C HIS A 65 -1.50 13.08 -0.58
N GLY A 66 -2.42 12.18 -0.18
CA GLY A 66 -2.79 12.00 1.22
C GLY A 66 -1.60 11.57 2.07
N ILE A 67 -0.84 10.57 1.60
CA ILE A 67 0.38 10.13 2.29
C ILE A 67 1.45 11.22 2.30
N ALA A 68 1.55 12.04 1.25
CA ALA A 68 2.46 13.18 1.21
C ALA A 68 2.09 14.25 2.26
N ALA A 69 0.80 14.54 2.42
CA ALA A 69 0.32 15.50 3.42
C ALA A 69 0.64 15.03 4.84
N ASP A 70 0.53 13.72 5.11
CA ASP A 70 0.79 13.10 6.41
C ASP A 70 2.18 12.45 6.52
N GLN A 71 3.16 12.86 5.70
CA GLN A 71 4.43 12.16 5.56
C GLN A 71 5.17 12.00 6.91
N SER A 72 5.14 13.00 7.79
CA SER A 72 5.78 12.90 9.11
C SER A 72 5.13 11.84 10.00
N ALA A 73 3.80 11.76 10.01
CA ALA A 73 3.05 10.77 10.77
C ALA A 73 3.27 9.36 10.20
N VAL A 74 3.30 9.23 8.88
CA VAL A 74 3.57 7.94 8.22
C VAL A 74 5.01 7.49 8.47
N LEU A 75 5.99 8.40 8.45
CA LEU A 75 7.37 8.08 8.84
C LEU A 75 7.43 7.59 10.28
N ALA A 76 6.76 8.27 11.21
CA ALA A 76 6.69 7.84 12.61
C ALA A 76 6.10 6.43 12.73
N ALA A 77 4.99 6.14 12.03
CA ALA A 77 4.39 4.80 12.02
C ALA A 77 5.29 3.70 11.42
N LEU A 78 6.20 4.07 10.51
CA LEU A 78 7.17 3.15 9.91
C LEU A 78 8.44 2.98 10.75
N THR A 79 8.73 3.87 11.70
CA THR A 79 9.95 3.81 12.53
C THR A 79 9.70 3.44 13.98
N GLU A 80 8.59 3.89 14.55
CA GLU A 80 8.30 3.71 15.96
C GLU A 80 7.76 2.30 16.19
N PRO A 81 8.26 1.57 17.19
CA PRO A 81 7.64 0.32 17.59
C PRO A 81 6.21 0.67 17.99
N TRP A 82 5.25 0.00 17.36
CA TRP A 82 3.84 0.27 17.55
C TRP A 82 3.52 0.08 19.03
N SER A 83 3.41 1.18 19.76
CA SER A 83 2.94 1.15 21.13
C SER A 83 1.44 0.86 21.05
N ASN A 84 1.10 -0.42 20.98
CA ASN A 84 -0.22 -0.89 21.40
C ASN A 84 -0.31 -0.77 22.95
N GLY A 85 0.11 0.36 23.51
CA GLY A 85 -0.04 0.67 24.91
C GLY A 85 -1.49 0.50 25.28
N THR A 86 -1.75 -0.15 26.41
CA THR A 86 -3.05 -0.43 27.02
C THR A 86 -3.88 0.85 27.21
N THR A 87 -4.43 1.41 26.14
CA THR A 87 -5.40 2.50 26.16
C THR A 87 -6.62 2.14 25.31
N GLU A 88 -6.90 0.85 25.18
CA GLU A 88 -8.18 0.31 24.68
C GLU A 88 -8.64 -0.92 25.48
N ARG A 89 -8.27 -0.97 26.76
CA ARG A 89 -8.90 -1.84 27.74
C ARG A 89 -8.85 -1.16 29.10
N HIS A 90 -9.86 -0.37 29.40
CA HIS A 90 -10.56 -0.40 30.68
C HIS A 90 -11.92 0.29 30.48
N ILE A 91 -12.96 -0.55 30.58
CA ILE A 91 -14.36 -0.34 31.02
C ILE A 91 -15.05 0.96 30.60
#